data_AF-A0A2E5HP94-F1
#
_entry.id   AF-A0A2E5HP94-F1
#
_cell.length_a   1.000
_cell.length_b   1.000
_cell.length_c   1.000
_cell.angle_alpha   90.00
_cell.angle_beta   90.00
_cell.angle_gamma   90.00
#
_symmetry.space_group_name_H-M   'P 1'
#
loop_
_entity.id
_entity.type
_entity.pdbx_description
1 polymer ?
#
loop_
_entity_poly.entity_id
_entity_poly.type
_entity_poly.pdbx_seq_one_letter_code
_entity_poly.pdbx_strand_id
1 'polypeptide(L)'
;MYTEKKQSAPALSALGVDDPLNSPEPVAPAHGSMGRLLQMRQASGVTGEALLNAQEAHGARARGPQLAGAVQFNTEPEAESTPGEEARSEFEQWLTEQGDAFSLDSFMARWHESELQGMAGDSAFLERVQGRLSGACFGWLVAGILLTYSYAANARGEAMRLIGAQLADAGVARRLLQNNARVVIVPRNQRMTALAEFQSLESRQTFDGRWWAHVRGVGGLQTGGRVYVAITEENLLGGAPDAAIFDAIPAAGVPAGQVQGGYQAGYSTTTHEFGHVIHDHGLEESDHQLIEQAYEARKRDTDAAPALFEDRWVDGPRIRPTPPSSMSATHTQESWQAHVVGLSTQERRVHECYASQTDHEYFAQLTNAYLDTNTGNDPRTLQPRHNGRAWIVANEPTSILELLDRIYQRTSAGEGAEGSGEGGADGGGGAGGGVAGPVETPLVVPTGSN
;
A
#
# COMPACT_ATOMS: atom_id res chain seq x y z
N MET A 1 -24.41 -53.29 23.62
CA MET A 1 -23.72 -54.47 24.20
C MET A 1 -23.09 -55.27 23.07
N TYR A 2 -21.96 -55.94 23.33
CA TYR A 2 -21.01 -56.65 22.43
C TYR A 2 -19.85 -55.79 21.92
N THR A 3 -18.70 -55.68 22.61
CA THR A 3 -17.60 -56.62 22.99
C THR A 3 -16.53 -56.82 21.92
N GLU A 4 -15.31 -56.45 22.32
CA GLU A 4 -14.01 -56.72 21.71
C GLU A 4 -13.75 -58.20 21.40
N LYS A 5 -12.86 -58.46 20.44
CA LYS A 5 -11.97 -59.62 20.46
C LYS A 5 -10.65 -59.33 19.74
N LYS A 6 -9.55 -59.40 20.49
CA LYS A 6 -8.17 -59.61 20.02
C LYS A 6 -8.02 -61.03 19.43
N GLN A 7 -7.16 -61.18 18.43
CA GLN A 7 -6.41 -62.41 18.19
C GLN A 7 -5.08 -62.14 17.45
N SER A 8 -4.11 -62.98 17.76
CA SER A 8 -2.66 -62.91 17.58
C SER A 8 -2.14 -63.60 16.29
N ALA A 9 -0.87 -63.31 15.98
CA ALA A 9 -0.01 -63.72 14.85
C ALA A 9 0.14 -65.23 14.55
N PRO A 10 0.89 -65.63 13.49
CA PRO A 10 2.34 -65.89 13.69
C PRO A 10 3.27 -65.59 12.49
N ALA A 11 4.58 -65.68 12.79
CA ALA A 11 5.77 -65.43 11.97
C ALA A 11 6.24 -66.64 11.13
N LEU A 12 7.14 -66.38 10.15
CA LEU A 12 8.25 -67.21 9.64
C LEU A 12 9.23 -66.23 8.94
N SER A 13 10.44 -65.95 9.45
CA SER A 13 11.72 -66.68 9.25
C SER A 13 12.12 -66.76 7.78
N ALA A 14 13.36 -66.58 7.31
CA ALA A 14 14.66 -66.15 7.84
C ALA A 14 15.59 -66.13 6.60
N LEU A 15 16.66 -65.33 6.61
CA LEU A 15 18.02 -65.70 6.18
C LEU A 15 18.92 -64.47 6.36
N GLY A 16 19.70 -64.49 7.44
CA GLY A 16 20.92 -63.70 7.58
C GLY A 16 22.14 -64.58 7.29
N VAL A 17 23.27 -63.91 7.05
CA VAL A 17 24.65 -64.28 7.45
C VAL A 17 25.44 -62.94 7.41
N ASP A 18 25.66 -62.28 8.55
CA ASP A 18 26.88 -62.27 9.41
C ASP A 18 28.17 -61.85 8.67
N ASP A 19 28.74 -60.64 8.87
CA ASP A 19 29.62 -60.15 9.98
C ASP A 19 31.05 -60.78 9.90
N PRO A 20 32.18 -60.26 10.47
CA PRO A 20 32.31 -59.09 11.36
C PRO A 20 33.67 -58.29 11.37
N LEU A 21 33.73 -57.34 12.32
CA LEU A 21 34.89 -56.73 13.03
C LEU A 21 35.68 -55.61 12.29
N ASN A 22 35.87 -54.40 12.83
CA ASN A 22 36.45 -54.10 14.15
C ASN A 22 36.39 -52.58 14.44
N SER A 23 36.08 -52.19 15.67
CA SER A 23 36.32 -50.84 16.23
C SER A 23 37.76 -50.75 16.78
N PRO A 24 38.32 -49.55 17.08
CA PRO A 24 37.98 -48.87 18.34
C PRO A 24 37.98 -47.31 18.31
N GLU A 25 37.21 -46.73 19.23
CA GLU A 25 37.34 -45.35 19.77
C GLU A 25 38.57 -45.22 20.71
N PRO A 26 38.85 -44.08 21.41
CA PRO A 26 38.43 -42.67 21.29
C PRO A 26 39.60 -41.65 21.45
N VAL A 27 39.50 -40.40 20.98
CA VAL A 27 40.23 -39.23 21.58
C VAL A 27 39.52 -37.89 21.26
N ALA A 28 39.09 -37.16 22.30
CA ALA A 28 39.06 -35.69 22.35
C ALA A 28 40.34 -35.23 23.10
N PRO A 29 40.93 -34.02 22.93
CA PRO A 29 40.22 -32.73 22.84
C PRO A 29 40.87 -31.67 21.92
N ALA A 30 40.20 -30.53 21.71
CA ALA A 30 40.75 -29.17 21.90
C ALA A 30 39.91 -28.09 21.22
N HIS A 31 39.63 -27.05 22.00
CA HIS A 31 39.16 -25.74 21.58
C HIS A 31 39.99 -25.13 20.44
N GLY A 32 39.33 -24.46 19.51
CA GLY A 32 40.01 -23.59 18.55
C GLY A 32 39.10 -22.92 17.52
N SER A 33 38.81 -21.64 17.74
CA SER A 33 38.58 -20.65 16.67
C SER A 33 37.30 -20.78 15.81
N MET A 34 36.13 -20.51 16.40
CA MET A 34 34.97 -19.97 15.68
C MET A 34 34.82 -18.46 15.95
N GLY A 35 35.92 -17.72 15.77
CA GLY A 35 36.04 -16.30 16.15
C GLY A 35 36.42 -15.35 15.02
N ARG A 36 36.14 -15.68 13.74
CA ARG A 36 36.58 -14.84 12.61
C ARG A 36 35.63 -14.70 11.42
N LEU A 37 34.32 -14.79 11.67
CA LEU A 37 33.29 -14.43 10.68
C LEU A 37 32.19 -13.52 11.25
N LEU A 38 32.41 -12.95 12.45
CA LEU A 38 31.54 -11.96 13.08
C LEU A 38 32.25 -10.63 13.41
N GLN A 39 33.39 -10.35 12.76
CA GLN A 39 34.20 -9.16 13.04
C GLN A 39 34.56 -8.36 11.77
N MET A 40 33.63 -8.28 10.81
CA MET A 40 33.64 -7.29 9.71
C MET A 40 32.27 -6.61 9.52
N ARG A 41 31.54 -6.39 10.62
CA ARG A 41 30.32 -5.56 10.65
C ARG A 41 30.31 -4.52 11.79
N GLN A 42 31.48 -4.09 12.25
CA GLN A 42 31.63 -3.05 13.28
C GLN A 42 32.55 -1.89 12.86
N ALA A 43 32.59 -1.58 11.56
CA ALA A 43 33.32 -0.42 11.04
C ALA A 43 32.52 0.32 9.96
N SER A 44 31.29 0.69 10.30
CA SER A 44 30.58 1.79 9.65
C SER A 44 29.45 2.19 10.59
N GLY A 45 29.74 3.14 11.48
CA GLY A 45 28.74 3.76 12.36
C GLY A 45 27.74 4.55 11.54
N VAL A 46 26.84 3.84 10.87
CA VAL A 46 25.64 4.37 10.22
C VAL A 46 24.48 3.72 10.95
N THR A 47 23.83 4.49 11.81
CA THR A 47 22.62 4.09 12.52
C THR A 47 21.49 3.86 11.51
N GLY A 48 20.59 2.91 11.80
CA GLY A 48 19.45 2.57 10.93
C GLY A 48 18.47 3.71 10.65
N GLU A 49 18.56 4.83 11.37
CA GLU A 49 17.83 6.07 11.08
C GLU A 49 18.31 6.76 9.78
N ALA A 50 19.56 6.58 9.37
CA ALA A 50 20.12 7.29 8.22
C ALA A 50 19.60 6.78 6.85
N LEU A 51 18.95 5.61 6.79
CA LEU A 51 18.33 5.08 5.57
C LEU A 51 16.85 5.45 5.44
N LEU A 52 16.17 5.78 6.55
CA LEU A 52 14.83 6.36 6.53
C LEU A 52 14.88 7.87 6.17
N ASN A 53 15.91 8.59 6.61
CA ASN A 53 16.07 10.02 6.31
C ASN A 53 16.40 10.34 4.84
N ALA A 54 16.56 9.35 3.96
CA ALA A 54 16.74 9.58 2.53
C ALA A 54 15.45 10.07 1.84
N GLN A 55 14.28 9.93 2.47
CA GLN A 55 13.05 10.64 2.08
C GLN A 55 12.92 12.04 2.69
N GLU A 56 13.66 12.37 3.75
CA GLU A 56 13.52 13.66 4.49
C GLU A 56 14.58 14.72 4.12
N ALA A 57 15.70 14.37 3.48
CA ALA A 57 16.86 15.26 3.34
C ALA A 57 16.90 16.21 2.12
N HIS A 58 15.77 16.51 1.45
CA HIS A 58 15.75 17.39 0.26
C HIS A 58 15.03 18.75 0.44
N GLY A 59 15.15 19.36 1.62
CA GLY A 59 14.57 20.68 1.94
C GLY A 59 15.56 21.86 2.09
N ALA A 60 16.70 21.91 1.36
CA ALA A 60 17.66 23.02 1.49
C ALA A 60 17.82 23.85 0.21
N ARG A 61 17.28 25.08 0.22
CA ARG A 61 17.38 26.10 -0.84
C ARG A 61 18.82 26.59 -1.04
N ALA A 62 19.36 26.47 -2.25
CA ALA A 62 20.54 27.20 -2.71
C ALA A 62 20.16 28.20 -3.81
N ARG A 63 20.41 29.50 -3.58
CA ARG A 63 20.32 30.55 -4.62
C ARG A 63 21.68 30.68 -5.31
N GLY A 64 21.73 30.41 -6.61
CA GLY A 64 22.88 30.68 -7.49
C GLY A 64 22.66 31.93 -8.35
N PRO A 65 23.74 32.57 -8.85
CA PRO A 65 23.71 33.92 -9.40
C PRO A 65 23.28 33.97 -10.88
N GLN A 66 22.58 35.06 -11.23
CA GLN A 66 22.21 35.42 -12.60
C GLN A 66 23.43 35.84 -13.42
N LEU A 67 23.60 35.25 -14.60
CA LEU A 67 24.45 35.77 -15.66
C LEU A 67 23.58 36.28 -16.80
N ALA A 68 23.78 37.55 -17.15
CA ALA A 68 23.09 38.26 -18.21
C ALA A 68 23.88 38.19 -19.52
N GLY A 69 23.15 37.98 -20.62
CA GLY A 69 23.64 38.30 -21.96
C GLY A 69 23.07 37.38 -23.04
N ALA A 70 22.00 37.81 -23.72
CA ALA A 70 21.67 37.29 -25.05
C ALA A 70 20.87 38.31 -25.88
N VAL A 71 21.17 38.24 -27.17
CA VAL A 71 20.85 39.13 -28.28
C VAL A 71 19.37 39.00 -28.71
N GLN A 72 18.71 40.13 -28.96
CA GLN A 72 17.33 40.18 -29.45
C GLN A 72 17.25 39.83 -30.94
N PHE A 73 16.53 38.75 -31.28
CA PHE A 73 15.97 38.53 -32.60
C PHE A 73 14.45 38.74 -32.50
N ASN A 74 13.96 39.78 -33.19
CA ASN A 74 12.54 40.12 -33.27
C ASN A 74 11.87 39.28 -34.36
N THR A 75 11.30 38.16 -33.95
CA THR A 75 10.12 37.56 -34.58
C THR A 75 9.17 37.30 -33.43
N GLU A 76 8.04 38.01 -33.35
CA GLU A 76 7.03 37.74 -32.32
C GLU A 76 6.57 36.29 -32.51
N PRO A 77 6.92 35.35 -31.61
CA PRO A 77 6.35 34.02 -31.67
C PRO A 77 4.86 34.19 -31.39
N GLU A 78 4.00 33.57 -32.22
CA GLU A 78 2.62 33.33 -31.81
C GLU A 78 2.68 32.72 -30.41
N ALA A 79 2.05 33.37 -29.44
CA ALA A 79 2.09 32.92 -28.06
C ALA A 79 1.46 31.52 -28.01
N GLU A 80 2.29 30.48 -27.97
CA GLU A 80 1.83 29.12 -27.77
C GLU A 80 0.99 29.12 -26.48
N SER A 81 -0.26 28.67 -26.59
CA SER A 81 -1.16 28.58 -25.45
C SER A 81 -0.51 27.73 -24.37
N THR A 82 -0.63 28.18 -23.12
CA THR A 82 0.00 27.43 -22.02
C THR A 82 -0.74 26.11 -21.89
N PRO A 83 -0.08 24.94 -21.78
CA PRO A 83 -0.78 23.67 -21.63
C PRO A 83 -1.89 23.75 -20.58
N GLY A 84 -3.09 23.30 -20.95
CA GLY A 84 -4.29 23.33 -20.11
C GLY A 84 -5.05 24.66 -20.06
N GLU A 85 -4.63 25.72 -20.77
CA GLU A 85 -5.40 26.97 -20.86
C GLU A 85 -6.75 26.79 -21.55
N GLU A 86 -6.78 26.06 -22.66
CA GLU A 86 -8.03 25.74 -23.36
C GLU A 86 -8.92 24.84 -22.52
N ALA A 87 -8.34 23.80 -21.89
CA ALA A 87 -9.06 22.90 -20.99
C ALA A 87 -9.70 23.64 -19.81
N ARG A 88 -8.97 24.57 -19.18
CA ARG A 88 -9.50 25.44 -18.11
C ARG A 88 -10.63 26.32 -18.61
N SER A 89 -10.41 27.03 -19.72
CA SER A 89 -11.39 27.97 -20.27
C SER A 89 -12.70 27.25 -20.62
N GLU A 90 -12.60 26.09 -21.26
CA GLU A 90 -13.77 25.28 -21.57
C GLU A 90 -14.43 24.74 -20.30
N PHE A 91 -13.67 24.29 -19.30
CA PHE A 91 -14.25 23.83 -18.03
C PHE A 91 -15.01 24.93 -17.29
N GLU A 92 -14.51 26.16 -17.29
CA GLU A 92 -15.17 27.31 -16.65
C GLU A 92 -16.42 27.76 -17.41
N GLN A 93 -16.36 27.80 -18.73
CA GLN A 93 -17.53 28.02 -19.58
C GLN A 93 -18.58 26.94 -19.32
N TRP A 94 -18.13 25.69 -19.29
CA TRP A 94 -18.95 24.52 -19.05
C TRP A 94 -19.68 24.60 -17.70
N LEU A 95 -18.94 24.91 -16.61
CA LEU A 95 -19.52 25.11 -15.29
C LEU A 95 -20.58 26.21 -15.28
N THR A 96 -20.43 27.23 -16.12
CA THR A 96 -21.35 28.38 -16.20
C THR A 96 -22.63 28.05 -16.97
N GLU A 97 -22.53 27.24 -18.02
CA GLU A 97 -23.65 26.98 -18.94
C GLU A 97 -24.53 25.79 -18.54
N GLN A 98 -23.93 24.72 -17.99
CA GLN A 98 -24.60 23.41 -17.92
C GLN A 98 -25.07 23.00 -16.51
N GLY A 99 -24.65 23.71 -15.46
CA GLY A 99 -25.04 23.40 -14.08
C GLY A 99 -24.80 21.92 -13.72
N ASP A 100 -25.85 21.26 -13.23
CA ASP A 100 -25.80 19.87 -12.73
C ASP A 100 -25.94 18.79 -13.82
N ALA A 101 -26.23 19.14 -15.08
CA ALA A 101 -26.55 18.18 -16.15
C ALA A 101 -25.33 17.48 -16.77
N PHE A 102 -24.16 17.60 -16.18
CA PHE A 102 -22.89 17.25 -16.80
C PHE A 102 -22.27 15.95 -16.32
N SER A 103 -21.62 15.30 -17.28
CA SER A 103 -20.68 14.23 -17.01
C SER A 103 -19.25 14.74 -17.03
N LEU A 104 -18.62 14.77 -15.84
CA LEU A 104 -17.18 14.98 -15.71
C LEU A 104 -16.38 13.99 -16.57
N ASP A 105 -16.87 12.76 -16.74
CA ASP A 105 -16.21 11.75 -17.57
C ASP A 105 -16.13 12.18 -19.03
N SER A 106 -17.20 12.74 -19.58
CA SER A 106 -17.22 13.23 -20.95
C SER A 106 -16.25 14.39 -21.14
N PHE A 107 -16.12 15.29 -20.18
CA PHE A 107 -15.10 16.33 -20.24
C PHE A 107 -13.70 15.75 -20.19
N MET A 108 -13.41 14.92 -19.19
CA MET A 108 -12.09 14.35 -18.99
C MET A 108 -11.67 13.47 -20.17
N ALA A 109 -12.58 12.77 -20.84
CA ALA A 109 -12.29 11.93 -22.00
C ALA A 109 -11.87 12.73 -23.26
N ARG A 110 -12.21 14.02 -23.35
CA ARG A 110 -11.88 14.86 -24.51
C ARG A 110 -10.48 15.45 -24.47
N TRP A 111 -9.93 15.60 -23.26
CA TRP A 111 -8.65 16.27 -23.06
C TRP A 111 -7.49 15.29 -22.94
N HIS A 112 -6.38 15.61 -23.62
CA HIS A 112 -5.15 14.86 -23.50
C HIS A 112 -4.55 15.00 -22.09
N GLU A 113 -3.74 14.02 -21.68
CA GLU A 113 -3.08 13.98 -20.37
C GLU A 113 -2.35 15.29 -20.03
N SER A 114 -1.56 15.81 -20.97
CA SER A 114 -0.79 17.05 -20.79
C SER A 114 -1.68 18.27 -20.55
N GLU A 115 -2.84 18.34 -21.22
CA GLU A 115 -3.78 19.44 -21.06
C GLU A 115 -4.43 19.42 -19.68
N LEU A 116 -4.85 18.24 -19.23
CA LEU A 116 -5.40 18.06 -17.88
C LEU A 116 -4.37 18.39 -16.81
N GLN A 117 -3.14 17.90 -16.95
CA GLN A 117 -2.05 18.21 -16.01
C GLN A 117 -1.68 19.70 -15.99
N GLY A 118 -1.82 20.39 -17.12
CA GLY A 118 -1.62 21.84 -17.23
C GLY A 118 -2.57 22.65 -16.34
N MET A 119 -3.77 22.12 -16.04
CA MET A 119 -4.74 22.75 -15.16
C MET A 119 -4.23 22.89 -13.71
N ALA A 120 -3.30 22.04 -13.27
CA ALA A 120 -2.76 22.05 -11.90
C ALA A 120 -1.99 23.34 -11.56
N GLY A 121 -1.46 24.05 -12.56
CA GLY A 121 -0.65 25.25 -12.37
C GLY A 121 -1.44 26.50 -11.96
N ASP A 122 -2.77 26.49 -12.10
CA ASP A 122 -3.62 27.65 -11.87
C ASP A 122 -4.40 27.53 -10.56
N SER A 123 -3.78 28.04 -9.49
CA SER A 123 -4.39 28.02 -8.16
C SER A 123 -5.71 28.79 -8.09
N ALA A 124 -5.88 29.84 -8.90
CA ALA A 124 -7.09 30.65 -8.89
C ALA A 124 -8.25 29.90 -9.55
N PHE A 125 -7.98 29.20 -10.67
CA PHE A 125 -8.92 28.28 -11.29
C PHE A 125 -9.35 27.17 -10.31
N LEU A 126 -8.38 26.49 -9.69
CA LEU A 126 -8.67 25.39 -8.76
C LEU A 126 -9.53 25.85 -7.57
N GLU A 127 -9.28 27.05 -7.04
CA GLU A 127 -10.09 27.63 -5.96
C GLU A 127 -11.53 27.92 -6.39
N ARG A 128 -11.72 28.50 -7.58
CA ARG A 128 -13.06 28.75 -8.14
C ARG A 128 -13.82 27.44 -8.35
N VAL A 129 -13.17 26.44 -8.92
CA VAL A 129 -13.78 25.14 -9.21
C VAL A 129 -14.11 24.38 -7.92
N GLN A 130 -13.20 24.38 -6.95
CA GLN A 130 -13.43 23.75 -5.64
C GLN A 130 -14.67 24.32 -4.94
N GLY A 131 -14.90 25.64 -5.03
CA GLY A 131 -16.09 26.27 -4.44
C GLY A 131 -17.41 25.97 -5.16
N ARG A 132 -17.37 25.32 -6.32
CA ARG A 132 -18.55 25.04 -7.16
C ARG A 132 -18.88 23.55 -7.28
N LEU A 133 -17.92 22.67 -7.05
CA LEU A 133 -18.10 21.21 -7.12
C LEU A 133 -18.33 20.61 -5.73
N SER A 134 -19.05 19.49 -5.67
CA SER A 134 -19.01 18.63 -4.48
C SER A 134 -17.59 18.07 -4.28
N GLY A 135 -17.27 17.66 -3.06
CA GLY A 135 -15.97 17.04 -2.74
C GLY A 135 -15.65 15.87 -3.67
N ALA A 136 -16.59 14.94 -3.86
CA ALA A 136 -16.45 13.81 -4.78
C ALA A 136 -16.21 14.23 -6.24
N CYS A 137 -16.96 15.22 -6.75
CA CYS A 137 -16.76 15.72 -8.12
C CYS A 137 -15.41 16.42 -8.29
N PHE A 138 -14.98 17.18 -7.28
CA PHE A 138 -13.66 17.81 -7.29
C PHE A 138 -12.55 16.76 -7.21
N GLY A 139 -12.68 15.76 -6.34
CA GLY A 139 -11.76 14.62 -6.25
C GLY A 139 -11.61 13.87 -7.57
N TRP A 140 -12.71 13.66 -8.29
CA TRP A 140 -12.70 13.06 -9.63
C TRP A 140 -11.92 13.90 -10.66
N LEU A 141 -12.15 15.21 -10.69
CA LEU A 141 -11.38 16.13 -11.53
C LEU A 141 -9.89 16.06 -11.19
N VAL A 142 -9.55 16.17 -9.89
CA VAL A 142 -8.16 16.09 -9.43
C VAL A 142 -7.52 14.77 -9.80
N ALA A 143 -8.22 13.64 -9.66
CA ALA A 143 -7.69 12.33 -10.05
C ALA A 143 -7.22 12.31 -11.52
N GLY A 144 -8.00 12.87 -12.44
CA GLY A 144 -7.59 12.93 -13.84
C GLY A 144 -6.49 13.97 -14.14
N ILE A 145 -6.36 15.03 -13.32
CA ILE A 145 -5.22 15.97 -13.38
C ILE A 145 -3.93 15.30 -12.87
N LEU A 146 -3.99 14.47 -11.83
CA LEU A 146 -2.83 13.81 -11.24
C LEU A 146 -2.27 12.66 -12.11
N LEU A 147 -3.12 12.06 -12.95
CA LEU A 147 -2.82 10.79 -13.60
C LEU A 147 -1.90 10.92 -14.82
N THR A 148 -0.90 10.05 -14.88
CA THR A 148 -0.08 9.72 -16.05
C THR A 148 -0.47 8.32 -16.53
N TYR A 149 -1.24 8.26 -17.60
CA TYR A 149 -1.84 7.04 -18.14
C TYR A 149 -1.33 6.70 -19.55
N SER A 150 -0.48 7.54 -20.16
CA SER A 150 0.12 7.29 -21.47
C SER A 150 0.85 5.93 -21.58
N TYR A 151 1.39 5.40 -20.49
CA TYR A 151 2.01 4.06 -20.45
C TYR A 151 1.00 2.90 -20.47
N ALA A 152 -0.24 3.12 -20.01
CA ALA A 152 -1.26 2.08 -19.82
C ALA A 152 -2.69 2.67 -19.95
N ALA A 153 -3.01 3.21 -21.13
CA ALA A 153 -4.23 4.01 -21.34
C ALA A 153 -5.54 3.25 -21.01
N ASN A 154 -5.56 1.92 -21.19
CA ASN A 154 -6.73 1.08 -20.89
C ASN A 154 -7.08 1.06 -19.40
N ALA A 155 -6.11 1.31 -18.51
CA ALA A 155 -6.32 1.31 -17.06
C ALA A 155 -6.78 2.67 -16.52
N ARG A 156 -6.86 3.70 -17.38
CA ARG A 156 -7.20 5.07 -17.00
C ARG A 156 -8.52 5.16 -16.25
N GLY A 157 -9.59 4.56 -16.78
CA GLY A 157 -10.93 4.67 -16.19
C GLY A 157 -10.97 4.12 -14.75
N GLU A 158 -10.34 2.97 -14.53
CA GLU A 158 -10.31 2.34 -13.21
C GLU A 158 -9.37 3.07 -12.24
N ALA A 159 -8.24 3.59 -12.72
CA ALA A 159 -7.38 4.47 -11.93
C ALA A 159 -8.12 5.72 -11.48
N MET A 160 -8.82 6.40 -12.38
CA MET A 160 -9.65 7.57 -12.04
C MET A 160 -10.72 7.21 -11.01
N ARG A 161 -11.36 6.05 -11.15
CA ARG A 161 -12.38 5.59 -10.21
C ARG A 161 -11.83 5.40 -8.80
N LEU A 162 -10.71 4.69 -8.65
CA LEU A 162 -10.12 4.39 -7.35
C LEU A 162 -9.46 5.61 -6.70
N ILE A 163 -8.76 6.42 -7.48
CA ILE A 163 -8.09 7.63 -6.97
C ILE A 163 -9.12 8.71 -6.65
N GLY A 164 -10.11 8.93 -7.52
CA GLY A 164 -11.17 9.92 -7.29
C GLY A 164 -11.97 9.62 -6.02
N ALA A 165 -12.27 8.34 -5.75
CA ALA A 165 -12.92 7.92 -4.51
C ALA A 165 -12.08 8.19 -3.24
N GLN A 166 -10.75 8.21 -3.37
CA GLN A 166 -9.83 8.54 -2.28
C GLN A 166 -9.60 10.05 -2.07
N LEU A 167 -10.15 10.89 -2.96
CA LEU A 167 -9.97 12.34 -2.97
C LEU A 167 -11.27 13.10 -2.72
N ALA A 168 -12.22 12.48 -2.03
CA ALA A 168 -13.49 13.12 -1.72
C ALA A 168 -13.31 14.38 -0.86
N ASP A 169 -12.37 14.39 0.09
CA ASP A 169 -11.96 15.60 0.80
C ASP A 169 -11.24 16.57 -0.16
N ALA A 170 -11.91 17.68 -0.49
CA ALA A 170 -11.41 18.66 -1.43
C ALA A 170 -10.14 19.40 -0.94
N GLY A 171 -9.94 19.51 0.38
CA GLY A 171 -8.74 20.08 0.97
C GLY A 171 -7.53 19.17 0.74
N VAL A 172 -7.71 17.87 0.96
CA VAL A 172 -6.70 16.84 0.64
C VAL A 172 -6.36 16.86 -0.85
N ALA A 173 -7.39 16.82 -1.72
CA ALA A 173 -7.21 16.84 -3.16
C ALA A 173 -6.43 18.09 -3.64
N ARG A 174 -6.75 19.28 -3.10
CA ARG A 174 -6.05 20.52 -3.42
C ARG A 174 -4.59 20.50 -2.96
N ARG A 175 -4.31 20.01 -1.75
CA ARG A 175 -2.94 19.93 -1.22
C ARG A 175 -2.06 19.01 -2.06
N LEU A 176 -2.60 17.90 -2.56
CA LEU A 176 -1.85 17.03 -3.48
C LEU A 176 -1.45 17.74 -4.78
N LEU A 177 -2.35 18.55 -5.37
CA LEU A 177 -2.01 19.37 -6.53
C LEU A 177 -0.94 20.41 -6.20
N GLN A 178 -1.06 21.09 -5.07
CA GLN A 178 -0.10 22.09 -4.60
C GLN A 178 1.29 21.49 -4.32
N ASN A 179 1.34 20.26 -3.83
CA ASN A 179 2.57 19.48 -3.63
C ASN A 179 3.06 18.80 -4.92
N ASN A 180 2.44 19.11 -6.07
CA ASN A 180 2.85 18.63 -7.38
C ASN A 180 2.90 17.09 -7.48
N ALA A 181 1.92 16.43 -6.83
CA ALA A 181 1.78 14.99 -6.88
C ALA A 181 1.42 14.49 -8.28
N ARG A 182 1.85 13.29 -8.64
CA ARG A 182 1.55 12.60 -9.90
C ARG A 182 1.36 11.11 -9.64
N VAL A 183 0.38 10.52 -10.29
CA VAL A 183 0.06 9.10 -10.21
C VAL A 183 0.37 8.47 -11.55
N VAL A 184 1.35 7.59 -11.62
CA VAL A 184 1.80 6.95 -12.86
C VAL A 184 1.29 5.52 -12.89
N ILE A 185 0.60 5.14 -13.97
CA ILE A 185 0.21 3.74 -14.17
C ILE A 185 1.38 2.98 -14.78
N VAL A 186 1.91 2.01 -14.04
CA VAL A 186 2.94 1.07 -14.49
C VAL A 186 2.27 -0.03 -15.32
N PRO A 187 2.62 -0.18 -16.62
CA PRO A 187 2.03 -1.22 -17.44
C PRO A 187 2.52 -2.61 -17.01
N ARG A 188 1.74 -3.65 -17.32
CA ARG A 188 2.05 -5.04 -16.93
C ARG A 188 3.35 -5.56 -17.53
N ASN A 189 3.75 -5.04 -18.68
CA ASN A 189 4.87 -5.53 -19.48
C ASN A 189 6.15 -4.69 -19.34
N GLN A 190 6.22 -3.76 -18.38
CA GLN A 190 7.44 -3.00 -18.09
C GLN A 190 7.70 -2.95 -16.59
N ARG A 191 8.98 -2.93 -16.19
CA ARG A 191 9.37 -2.67 -14.81
C ARG A 191 9.02 -1.22 -14.45
N MET A 192 8.59 -0.97 -13.22
CA MET A 192 8.36 0.40 -12.71
C MET A 192 9.62 1.27 -12.91
N THR A 193 10.79 0.74 -12.57
CA THR A 193 12.07 1.45 -12.69
C THR A 193 12.56 1.64 -14.13
N ALA A 194 11.85 1.12 -15.14
CA ALA A 194 12.13 1.43 -16.53
C ALA A 194 11.47 2.74 -16.99
N LEU A 195 10.49 3.23 -16.23
CA LEU A 195 9.83 4.52 -16.49
C LEU A 195 10.70 5.67 -15.98
N ALA A 196 10.66 6.80 -16.69
CA ALA A 196 11.53 7.94 -16.41
C ALA A 196 11.35 8.49 -14.99
N GLU A 197 10.13 8.43 -14.47
CA GLU A 197 9.73 8.92 -13.15
C GLU A 197 10.39 8.12 -12.00
N PHE A 198 10.66 6.83 -12.23
CA PHE A 198 11.16 5.90 -11.20
C PHE A 198 12.55 5.35 -11.51
N GLN A 199 13.20 5.78 -12.60
CA GLN A 199 14.50 5.27 -13.04
C GLN A 199 15.59 5.38 -11.96
N SER A 200 15.53 6.41 -11.12
CA SER A 200 16.48 6.63 -10.02
C SER A 200 16.46 5.52 -8.95
N LEU A 201 15.43 4.68 -8.94
CA LEU A 201 15.28 3.56 -8.02
C LEU A 201 15.94 2.26 -8.53
N GLU A 202 16.28 2.13 -9.82
CA GLU A 202 16.68 0.85 -10.43
C GLU A 202 17.81 0.11 -9.67
N SER A 203 18.77 0.85 -9.14
CA SER A 203 19.93 0.32 -8.41
C SER A 203 19.81 0.40 -6.89
N ARG A 204 18.61 0.63 -6.36
CA ARG A 204 18.35 0.79 -4.92
C ARG A 204 17.61 -0.41 -4.34
N GLN A 205 17.70 -0.55 -3.02
CA GLN A 205 16.89 -1.49 -2.26
C GLN A 205 15.84 -0.74 -1.43
N THR A 206 14.71 -1.41 -1.19
CA THR A 206 13.71 -1.04 -0.19
C THR A 206 14.26 -1.25 1.22
N PHE A 207 13.57 -0.72 2.23
CA PHE A 207 13.97 -0.89 3.64
C PHE A 207 13.97 -2.37 4.10
N ASP A 208 13.19 -3.23 3.44
CA ASP A 208 13.12 -4.66 3.71
C ASP A 208 14.09 -5.50 2.85
N GLY A 209 14.96 -4.84 2.08
CA GLY A 209 16.06 -5.46 1.33
C GLY A 209 15.70 -5.98 -0.06
N ARG A 210 14.45 -5.79 -0.52
CA ARG A 210 14.08 -6.07 -1.92
C ARG A 210 14.71 -5.04 -2.84
N TRP A 211 15.08 -5.44 -4.06
CA TRP A 211 15.51 -4.49 -5.08
C TRP A 211 14.30 -3.80 -5.68
N TRP A 212 14.35 -2.46 -5.81
CA TRP A 212 13.26 -1.69 -6.41
C TRP A 212 12.93 -2.13 -7.85
N ALA A 213 13.89 -2.69 -8.59
CA ALA A 213 13.66 -3.29 -9.90
C ALA A 213 12.63 -4.45 -9.88
N HIS A 214 12.42 -5.11 -8.73
CA HIS A 214 11.41 -6.17 -8.52
C HIS A 214 10.11 -5.64 -7.91
N VAL A 215 10.08 -4.39 -7.48
CA VAL A 215 8.92 -3.78 -6.81
C VAL A 215 8.04 -3.11 -7.86
N ARG A 216 6.73 -3.21 -7.69
CA ARG A 216 5.74 -2.76 -8.67
C ARG A 216 5.02 -1.46 -8.27
N GLY A 217 4.99 -1.13 -6.99
CA GLY A 217 4.37 0.10 -6.46
C GLY A 217 5.36 0.91 -5.63
N VAL A 218 5.14 2.22 -5.57
CA VAL A 218 5.84 3.13 -4.65
C VAL A 218 4.95 4.33 -4.36
N GLY A 219 4.81 4.68 -3.08
CA GLY A 219 4.23 5.94 -2.62
C GLY A 219 5.31 6.98 -2.33
N GLY A 220 5.06 8.22 -2.73
CA GLY A 220 5.82 9.38 -2.24
C GLY A 220 7.24 9.56 -2.79
N LEU A 221 7.57 9.03 -3.98
CA LEU A 221 8.89 9.25 -4.56
C LEU A 221 9.06 10.72 -4.98
N GLN A 222 9.94 11.44 -4.29
CA GLN A 222 10.27 12.82 -4.66
C GLN A 222 11.42 12.88 -5.67
N THR A 223 11.16 13.42 -6.86
CA THR A 223 12.20 13.68 -7.87
C THR A 223 11.79 14.82 -8.81
N GLY A 224 12.73 15.68 -9.20
CA GLY A 224 12.45 16.80 -10.10
C GLY A 224 11.41 17.81 -9.59
N GLY A 225 11.26 17.96 -8.26
CA GLY A 225 10.26 18.85 -7.66
C GLY A 225 8.81 18.35 -7.78
N ARG A 226 8.63 17.05 -8.00
CA ARG A 226 7.34 16.35 -8.03
C ARG A 226 7.35 15.20 -7.05
N VAL A 227 6.17 14.81 -6.60
CA VAL A 227 5.91 13.60 -5.82
C VAL A 227 5.26 12.58 -6.76
N TYR A 228 5.83 11.39 -6.90
CA TYR A 228 5.31 10.35 -7.76
C TYR A 228 4.77 9.16 -6.96
N VAL A 229 3.66 8.62 -7.46
CA VAL A 229 3.08 7.34 -7.05
C VAL A 229 3.12 6.40 -8.23
N ALA A 230 3.59 5.18 -8.02
CA ALA A 230 3.41 4.10 -8.99
C ALA A 230 2.24 3.22 -8.58
N ILE A 231 1.26 3.09 -9.47
CA ILE A 231 0.14 2.14 -9.35
C ILE A 231 0.18 1.20 -10.55
N THR A 232 -0.34 -0.01 -10.42
CA THR A 232 -0.05 -1.07 -11.41
C THR A 232 -1.29 -1.47 -12.20
N GLU A 233 -1.13 -1.65 -13.51
CA GLU A 233 -2.21 -2.05 -14.40
C GLU A 233 -2.81 -3.43 -14.04
N GLU A 234 -2.02 -4.37 -13.50
CA GLU A 234 -2.52 -5.64 -12.97
C GLU A 234 -3.38 -5.48 -11.71
N ASN A 235 -3.10 -4.48 -10.86
CA ASN A 235 -3.90 -4.24 -9.68
C ASN A 235 -5.22 -3.54 -10.04
N LEU A 236 -5.18 -2.65 -11.03
CA LEU A 236 -6.36 -1.94 -11.53
C LEU A 236 -7.29 -2.88 -12.31
N LEU A 237 -6.76 -3.59 -13.31
CA LEU A 237 -7.59 -4.36 -14.25
C LEU A 237 -7.61 -5.87 -13.95
N GLY A 238 -6.96 -6.31 -12.88
CA GLY A 238 -6.86 -7.72 -12.47
C GLY A 238 -5.95 -8.59 -13.35
N GLY A 239 -5.32 -9.62 -12.79
CA GLY A 239 -4.41 -10.51 -13.50
C GLY A 239 -2.99 -10.45 -12.93
N ALA A 240 -2.02 -10.93 -13.71
CA ALA A 240 -0.61 -10.95 -13.32
C ALA A 240 0.21 -9.96 -14.15
N PRO A 241 1.30 -9.39 -13.59
CA PRO A 241 2.34 -8.76 -14.40
C PRO A 241 2.94 -9.79 -15.37
N ASP A 242 3.51 -9.32 -16.48
CA ASP A 242 4.23 -10.18 -17.42
C ASP A 242 5.47 -10.78 -16.73
N ALA A 243 5.58 -12.10 -16.70
CA ALA A 243 6.69 -12.80 -16.04
C ALA A 243 8.06 -12.36 -16.59
N ALA A 244 8.14 -12.02 -17.88
CA ALA A 244 9.39 -11.63 -18.53
C ALA A 244 10.04 -10.37 -17.92
N ILE A 245 9.26 -9.50 -17.26
CA ILE A 245 9.81 -8.29 -16.64
C ILE A 245 10.70 -8.61 -15.42
N PHE A 246 10.51 -9.76 -14.79
CA PHE A 246 11.32 -10.21 -13.66
C PHE A 246 12.57 -10.97 -14.12
N ASP A 247 12.50 -11.66 -15.26
CA ASP A 247 13.64 -12.38 -15.86
C ASP A 247 14.72 -11.40 -16.36
N ALA A 248 14.33 -10.18 -16.72
CA ALA A 248 15.20 -9.17 -17.33
C ALA A 248 16.13 -8.44 -16.34
N ILE A 249 16.19 -8.83 -15.06
CA ILE A 249 16.94 -8.11 -14.03
C ILE A 249 18.34 -8.72 -13.87
N PRO A 250 19.40 -8.09 -14.42
CA PRO A 250 20.72 -8.73 -14.51
C PRO A 250 21.51 -8.68 -13.18
N ALA A 251 21.03 -7.94 -12.17
CA ALA A 251 21.90 -7.32 -11.17
C ALA A 251 21.91 -7.95 -9.76
N ALA A 252 21.19 -9.04 -9.50
CA ALA A 252 21.36 -9.72 -8.22
C ALA A 252 21.17 -11.22 -8.42
N GLY A 253 22.15 -12.04 -8.07
CA GLY A 253 21.98 -13.49 -7.92
C GLY A 253 20.99 -13.88 -6.82
N VAL A 254 20.02 -13.01 -6.50
CA VAL A 254 18.89 -13.20 -5.62
C VAL A 254 17.68 -13.26 -6.55
N PRO A 255 17.02 -14.43 -6.68
CA PRO A 255 15.75 -14.52 -7.40
C PRO A 255 14.82 -13.41 -6.94
N ALA A 256 13.97 -12.89 -7.81
CA ALA A 256 12.78 -12.17 -7.37
C ALA A 256 12.17 -13.00 -6.24
N GLY A 257 12.08 -12.43 -5.03
CA GLY A 257 11.65 -13.18 -3.86
C GLY A 257 10.25 -13.78 -4.07
N GLN A 258 9.71 -14.48 -3.08
CA GLN A 258 8.35 -15.06 -3.16
C GLN A 258 7.23 -14.03 -3.49
N VAL A 259 7.53 -12.74 -3.45
CA VAL A 259 6.65 -11.66 -3.89
C VAL A 259 6.93 -11.35 -5.37
N GLN A 260 6.53 -12.24 -6.27
CA GLN A 260 6.57 -12.01 -7.73
C GLN A 260 5.49 -10.98 -8.15
N GLY A 261 5.54 -9.74 -7.65
CA GLY A 261 4.73 -8.59 -8.08
C GLY A 261 3.19 -8.73 -8.08
N GLY A 262 2.66 -9.92 -7.88
CA GLY A 262 1.26 -10.26 -7.82
C GLY A 262 0.84 -10.27 -6.36
N TYR A 263 0.04 -9.28 -6.01
CA TYR A 263 -0.60 -9.21 -4.70
C TYR A 263 -1.81 -10.14 -4.69
N GLN A 264 -2.21 -10.60 -3.50
CA GLN A 264 -3.36 -11.48 -3.37
C GLN A 264 -4.63 -10.77 -3.84
N ALA A 265 -5.56 -11.51 -4.46
CA ALA A 265 -6.80 -10.96 -4.97
C ALA A 265 -7.57 -10.24 -3.84
N GLY A 266 -7.95 -8.99 -4.09
CA GLY A 266 -8.62 -8.09 -3.14
C GLY A 266 -7.68 -7.19 -2.33
N TYR A 267 -6.35 -7.40 -2.38
CA TYR A 267 -5.39 -6.43 -1.87
C TYR A 267 -5.14 -5.36 -2.93
N SER A 268 -5.35 -4.09 -2.60
CA SER A 268 -5.11 -2.96 -3.51
C SER A 268 -3.78 -2.30 -3.22
N THR A 269 -2.76 -2.56 -4.06
CA THR A 269 -1.55 -1.72 -4.03
C THR A 269 -1.85 -0.29 -4.41
N THR A 270 -2.78 -0.06 -5.34
CA THR A 270 -3.17 1.29 -5.74
C THR A 270 -3.63 2.12 -4.55
N THR A 271 -4.48 1.53 -3.70
CA THR A 271 -5.01 2.18 -2.50
C THR A 271 -3.93 2.34 -1.44
N HIS A 272 -3.06 1.34 -1.25
CA HIS A 272 -1.92 1.40 -0.34
C HIS A 272 -0.94 2.53 -0.70
N GLU A 273 -0.39 2.51 -1.92
CA GLU A 273 0.64 3.47 -2.34
C GLU A 273 0.08 4.89 -2.43
N PHE A 274 -1.20 5.05 -2.80
CA PHE A 274 -1.85 6.35 -2.79
C PHE A 274 -2.16 6.83 -1.36
N GLY A 275 -2.45 5.91 -0.44
CA GLY A 275 -2.56 6.19 0.99
C GLY A 275 -1.30 6.85 1.56
N HIS A 276 -0.11 6.39 1.18
CA HIS A 276 1.14 7.07 1.55
C HIS A 276 1.20 8.52 1.05
N VAL A 277 0.76 8.80 -0.18
CA VAL A 277 0.80 10.17 -0.70
C VAL A 277 -0.26 11.07 -0.10
N ILE A 278 -1.45 10.52 0.20
CA ILE A 278 -2.43 11.23 1.03
C ILE A 278 -1.81 11.58 2.36
N HIS A 279 -1.20 10.61 3.06
CA HIS A 279 -0.51 10.83 4.32
C HIS A 279 0.51 11.96 4.16
N ASP A 280 1.56 11.77 3.38
CA ASP A 280 2.73 12.64 3.40
C ASP A 280 2.49 14.03 2.79
N HIS A 281 1.52 14.16 1.88
CA HIS A 281 1.34 15.37 1.06
C HIS A 281 -0.09 15.90 0.98
N GLY A 282 -1.07 15.12 1.43
CA GLY A 282 -2.49 15.47 1.39
C GLY A 282 -3.05 15.85 2.76
N LEU A 283 -2.46 15.38 3.85
CA LEU A 283 -2.92 15.66 5.21
C LEU A 283 -2.28 16.92 5.82
N GLU A 284 -2.92 17.42 6.87
CA GLU A 284 -2.39 18.53 7.67
C GLU A 284 -1.55 17.99 8.83
N GLU A 285 -0.69 18.84 9.40
CA GLU A 285 0.16 18.49 10.54
C GLU A 285 -0.61 17.89 11.73
N SER A 286 -1.83 18.40 12.00
CA SER A 286 -2.67 17.85 13.08
C SER A 286 -3.15 16.43 12.78
N ASP A 287 -3.37 16.08 11.51
CA ASP A 287 -3.73 14.73 11.11
C ASP A 287 -2.53 13.78 11.25
N HIS A 288 -1.33 14.23 10.87
CA HIS A 288 -0.08 13.47 11.09
C HIS A 288 0.13 13.15 12.56
N GLN A 289 0.01 14.15 13.43
CA GLN A 289 0.16 13.96 14.87
C GLN A 289 -0.88 12.98 15.43
N LEU A 290 -2.11 13.01 14.93
CA LEU A 290 -3.16 12.08 15.32
C LEU A 290 -2.79 10.63 14.92
N ILE A 291 -2.31 10.44 13.68
CA ILE A 291 -1.88 9.13 13.17
C ILE A 291 -0.69 8.59 13.96
N GLU A 292 0.35 9.42 14.16
CA GLU A 292 1.54 9.05 14.92
C GLU A 292 1.16 8.65 16.36
N GLN A 293 0.30 9.43 17.02
CA GLN A 293 -0.17 9.10 18.38
C GLN A 293 -0.93 7.78 18.43
N ALA A 294 -1.80 7.50 17.46
CA ALA A 294 -2.54 6.25 17.40
C ALA A 294 -1.61 5.05 17.12
N TYR A 295 -0.66 5.21 16.19
CA TYR A 295 0.37 4.22 15.88
C TYR A 295 1.23 3.92 17.11
N GLU A 296 1.77 4.93 17.78
CA GLU A 296 2.62 4.76 18.96
C GLU A 296 1.86 4.16 20.16
N ALA A 297 0.59 4.52 20.33
CA ALA A 297 -0.28 3.89 21.32
C ALA A 297 -0.46 2.39 21.01
N ARG A 298 -0.79 2.03 19.77
CA ARG A 298 -0.90 0.63 19.33
C ARG A 298 0.41 -0.13 19.52
N LYS A 299 1.53 0.49 19.18
CA LYS A 299 2.86 -0.09 19.33
C LYS A 299 3.16 -0.39 20.79
N ARG A 300 2.92 0.57 21.69
CA ARG A 300 3.09 0.40 23.13
C ARG A 300 2.19 -0.70 23.70
N ASP A 301 0.92 -0.74 23.29
CA ASP A 301 -0.06 -1.72 23.75
C ASP A 301 0.22 -3.15 23.28
N THR A 302 1.11 -3.29 22.28
CA THR A 302 1.51 -4.57 21.71
C THR A 302 3.00 -4.87 21.86
N ASP A 303 3.73 -4.18 22.75
CA ASP A 303 5.19 -4.31 22.84
C ASP A 303 5.68 -5.48 23.72
N ALA A 304 4.76 -6.10 24.46
CA ALA A 304 5.05 -7.21 25.37
C ALA A 304 4.11 -8.39 25.14
N ALA A 305 4.52 -9.58 25.59
CA ALA A 305 3.65 -10.75 25.64
C ALA A 305 2.55 -10.56 26.70
N PRO A 306 1.33 -11.10 26.49
CA PRO A 306 0.90 -11.88 25.32
C PRO A 306 0.53 -11.03 24.08
N ALA A 307 0.35 -9.72 24.23
CA ALA A 307 -0.19 -8.83 23.20
C ALA A 307 0.60 -8.80 21.87
N LEU A 308 1.90 -9.11 21.87
CA LEU A 308 2.71 -9.29 20.65
C LEU A 308 2.11 -10.30 19.67
N PHE A 309 1.43 -11.32 20.19
CA PHE A 309 0.91 -12.45 19.43
C PHE A 309 -0.61 -12.38 19.24
N GLU A 310 -1.25 -11.36 19.79
CA GLU A 310 -2.68 -11.14 19.69
C GLU A 310 -3.02 -10.34 18.44
N ASP A 311 -4.20 -10.64 17.91
CA ASP A 311 -4.71 -10.11 16.66
C ASP A 311 -5.22 -8.67 16.81
N ARG A 312 -4.28 -7.71 16.90
CA ARG A 312 -4.55 -6.32 17.29
C ARG A 312 -4.21 -5.28 16.22
N TRP A 313 -3.52 -5.66 15.15
CA TRP A 313 -3.19 -4.79 14.04
C TRP A 313 -4.05 -5.14 12.84
N VAL A 314 -4.23 -4.18 11.93
CA VAL A 314 -4.99 -4.41 10.69
C VAL A 314 -4.38 -5.50 9.80
N ASP A 315 -3.08 -5.78 9.98
CA ASP A 315 -2.33 -6.85 9.31
C ASP A 315 -2.19 -8.13 10.18
N GLY A 316 -3.02 -8.28 11.21
CA GLY A 316 -3.01 -9.44 12.08
C GLY A 316 -2.30 -9.22 13.42
N PRO A 317 -1.68 -10.25 14.02
CA PRO A 317 -0.85 -10.05 15.20
C PRO A 317 0.45 -9.33 14.86
N ARG A 318 0.97 -8.54 15.81
CA ARG A 318 2.23 -7.80 15.60
C ARG A 318 3.35 -8.75 15.22
N ILE A 319 3.45 -9.92 15.85
CA ILE A 319 4.38 -10.99 15.50
C ILE A 319 3.61 -12.27 15.30
N ARG A 320 4.01 -13.04 14.29
CA ARG A 320 3.45 -14.36 14.05
C ARG A 320 3.57 -15.24 15.31
N PRO A 321 2.48 -15.86 15.80
CA PRO A 321 2.51 -16.67 17.01
C PRO A 321 3.31 -17.97 16.85
N THR A 322 3.47 -18.48 15.63
CA THR A 322 4.20 -19.72 15.31
C THR A 322 5.53 -19.41 14.62
N PRO A 323 6.57 -20.25 14.78
CA PRO A 323 7.85 -20.04 14.10
C PRO A 323 7.68 -20.03 12.57
N PRO A 324 8.50 -19.24 11.85
CA PRO A 324 8.58 -19.34 10.40
C PRO A 324 9.11 -20.73 10.00
N SER A 325 8.80 -21.18 8.79
CA SER A 325 9.19 -22.52 8.30
C SER A 325 10.70 -22.76 8.33
N SER A 326 11.51 -21.70 8.20
CA SER A 326 12.97 -21.76 8.32
C SER A 326 13.46 -22.07 9.74
N MET A 327 12.61 -21.89 10.77
CA MET A 327 12.93 -22.09 12.17
C MET A 327 12.08 -23.19 12.83
N SER A 328 11.08 -23.74 12.15
CA SER A 328 10.16 -24.73 12.71
C SER A 328 10.84 -26.07 13.09
N ALA A 329 12.02 -26.34 12.54
CA ALA A 329 12.83 -27.51 12.92
C ALA A 329 13.53 -27.34 14.28
N THR A 330 13.74 -26.10 14.74
CA THR A 330 14.49 -25.78 15.96
C THR A 330 13.65 -25.11 17.04
N HIS A 331 12.43 -24.70 16.72
CA HIS A 331 11.53 -24.02 17.65
C HIS A 331 10.16 -24.68 17.71
N THR A 332 9.67 -24.90 18.93
CA THR A 332 8.24 -25.06 19.20
C THR A 332 7.57 -23.68 19.18
N GLN A 333 6.24 -23.64 19.24
CA GLN A 333 5.53 -22.37 19.41
C GLN A 333 5.99 -21.62 20.67
N GLU A 334 6.06 -22.32 21.81
CA GLU A 334 6.48 -21.73 23.09
C GLU A 334 7.93 -21.21 23.03
N SER A 335 8.86 -21.99 22.47
CA SER A 335 10.26 -21.55 22.38
C SER A 335 10.46 -20.44 21.36
N TRP A 336 9.65 -20.38 20.30
CA TRP A 336 9.61 -19.26 19.35
C TRP A 336 9.13 -17.98 20.02
N GLN A 337 8.02 -18.04 20.75
CA GLN A 337 7.48 -16.88 21.45
C GLN A 337 8.48 -16.35 22.50
N ALA A 338 9.10 -17.25 23.26
CA ALA A 338 10.17 -16.88 24.19
C ALA A 338 11.38 -16.26 23.48
N HIS A 339 11.77 -16.81 22.32
CA HIS A 339 12.87 -16.28 21.50
C HIS A 339 12.59 -14.83 21.06
N VAL A 340 11.45 -14.56 20.43
CA VAL A 340 11.14 -13.21 19.91
C VAL A 340 10.91 -12.16 21.00
N VAL A 341 10.37 -12.58 22.16
CA VAL A 341 10.26 -11.71 23.34
C VAL A 341 11.65 -11.31 23.86
N GLY A 342 12.62 -12.21 23.75
CA GLY A 342 14.02 -11.96 24.14
C GLY A 342 14.82 -11.10 23.16
N LEU A 343 14.32 -10.86 21.94
CA LEU A 343 14.98 -10.01 20.95
C LEU A 343 14.86 -8.53 21.32
N SER A 344 15.90 -7.76 20.99
CA SER A 344 15.81 -6.29 20.98
C SER A 344 14.75 -5.82 19.98
N THR A 345 14.25 -4.59 20.14
CA THR A 345 13.27 -3.99 19.21
C THR A 345 13.76 -4.05 17.75
N GLN A 346 15.03 -3.77 17.52
CA GLN A 346 15.62 -3.78 16.18
C GLN A 346 15.67 -5.19 15.57
N GLU A 347 16.07 -6.20 16.35
CA GLU A 347 16.10 -7.59 15.89
C GLU A 347 14.69 -8.13 15.67
N ARG A 348 13.73 -7.71 16.50
CA ARG A 348 12.33 -8.12 16.41
C ARG A 348 11.64 -7.57 15.17
N ARG A 349 12.02 -6.37 14.71
CA ARG A 349 11.36 -5.65 13.59
C ARG A 349 11.22 -6.46 12.31
N VAL A 350 12.13 -7.39 12.02
CA VAL A 350 12.06 -8.25 10.81
C VAL A 350 10.94 -9.31 10.89
N HIS A 351 10.38 -9.54 12.07
CA HIS A 351 9.29 -10.49 12.33
C HIS A 351 7.94 -9.82 12.54
N GLU A 352 7.93 -8.49 12.55
CA GLU A 352 6.73 -7.72 12.82
C GLU A 352 5.84 -7.60 11.57
N CYS A 353 4.52 -7.50 11.75
CA CYS A 353 3.57 -7.28 10.66
C CYS A 353 3.85 -5.94 9.95
N TYR A 354 3.39 -5.84 8.70
CA TYR A 354 3.72 -4.72 7.82
C TYR A 354 3.18 -3.38 8.34
N ALA A 355 1.91 -3.31 8.73
CA ALA A 355 1.30 -2.13 9.36
C ALA A 355 1.99 -1.64 10.65
N SER A 356 2.83 -2.45 11.28
CA SER A 356 3.55 -2.05 12.51
C SER A 356 4.96 -1.54 12.25
N GLN A 357 5.39 -1.42 10.99
CA GLN A 357 6.77 -1.01 10.68
C GLN A 357 7.02 0.48 10.91
N THR A 358 6.05 1.31 10.54
CA THR A 358 6.04 2.78 10.67
C THR A 358 4.58 3.24 10.74
N ASP A 359 4.37 4.46 11.18
CA ASP A 359 3.11 5.19 11.07
C ASP A 359 2.63 5.36 9.61
N HIS A 360 3.54 5.55 8.66
CA HIS A 360 3.22 5.57 7.22
C HIS A 360 2.56 4.26 6.76
N GLU A 361 3.13 3.12 7.15
CA GLU A 361 2.60 1.80 6.80
C GLU A 361 1.30 1.48 7.56
N TYR A 362 1.21 1.92 8.81
CA TYR A 362 -0.02 1.85 9.59
C TYR A 362 -1.16 2.58 8.88
N PHE A 363 -0.97 3.84 8.48
CA PHE A 363 -2.01 4.60 7.79
C PHE A 363 -2.37 4.04 6.42
N ALA A 364 -1.39 3.64 5.61
CA ALA A 364 -1.65 3.05 4.30
C ALA A 364 -2.43 1.72 4.39
N GLN A 365 -2.16 0.91 5.42
CA GLN A 365 -2.90 -0.34 5.64
C GLN A 365 -4.30 -0.10 6.24
N LEU A 366 -4.46 0.89 7.12
CA LEU A 366 -5.79 1.32 7.55
C LEU A 366 -6.62 1.86 6.39
N THR A 367 -6.00 2.59 5.46
CA THR A 367 -6.63 3.08 4.24
C THR A 367 -7.16 1.92 3.39
N ASN A 368 -6.33 0.90 3.16
CA ASN A 368 -6.77 -0.33 2.50
C ASN A 368 -7.95 -0.97 3.22
N ALA A 369 -7.87 -1.16 4.54
CA ALA A 369 -8.88 -1.90 5.28
C ALA A 369 -10.20 -1.13 5.34
N TYR A 370 -10.14 0.18 5.57
CA TYR A 370 -11.30 1.05 5.57
C TYR A 370 -12.04 1.04 4.23
N LEU A 371 -11.31 0.97 3.13
CA LEU A 371 -11.85 0.88 1.76
C LEU A 371 -12.15 -0.55 1.29
N ASP A 372 -12.04 -1.52 2.19
CA ASP A 372 -12.32 -2.94 1.95
C ASP A 372 -11.37 -3.59 0.91
N THR A 373 -10.14 -3.08 0.80
CA THR A 373 -9.10 -3.56 -0.11
C THR A 373 -7.83 -4.07 0.58
N ASN A 374 -7.95 -4.52 1.83
CA ASN A 374 -6.84 -5.11 2.62
C ASN A 374 -6.94 -6.63 2.73
N THR A 375 -7.36 -7.33 1.68
CA THR A 375 -7.53 -8.79 1.78
C THR A 375 -6.18 -9.52 1.82
N GLY A 376 -6.28 -10.83 2.05
CA GLY A 376 -5.15 -11.74 1.97
C GLY A 376 -4.36 -11.82 3.26
N ASN A 377 -3.10 -12.24 3.14
CA ASN A 377 -2.21 -12.43 4.27
C ASN A 377 -1.11 -11.37 4.29
N ASP A 378 -0.76 -10.92 5.49
CA ASP A 378 0.40 -10.07 5.71
C ASP A 378 1.69 -10.78 5.27
N PRO A 379 2.54 -10.17 4.44
CA PRO A 379 3.72 -10.84 3.86
C PRO A 379 4.79 -11.19 4.91
N ARG A 380 4.73 -10.62 6.13
CA ARG A 380 5.76 -10.82 7.15
C ARG A 380 5.36 -11.89 8.16
N THR A 381 4.11 -11.86 8.61
CA THR A 381 3.54 -12.79 9.60
C THR A 381 2.78 -13.96 8.97
N LEU A 382 2.44 -13.84 7.68
CA LEU A 382 1.61 -14.79 6.93
C LEU A 382 0.23 -15.01 7.57
N GLN A 383 -0.21 -14.10 8.44
CA GLN A 383 -1.54 -14.15 9.05
C GLN A 383 -2.54 -13.42 8.16
N PRO A 384 -3.82 -13.83 8.20
CA PRO A 384 -4.88 -13.09 7.52
C PRO A 384 -4.91 -11.64 7.99
N ARG A 385 -5.10 -10.74 7.03
CA ARG A 385 -5.35 -9.32 7.30
C ARG A 385 -6.82 -9.10 7.63
N HIS A 386 -7.07 -7.98 8.29
CA HIS A 386 -8.42 -7.48 8.55
C HIS A 386 -8.85 -6.49 7.50
N ASN A 387 -10.14 -6.48 7.23
CA ASN A 387 -10.74 -5.66 6.20
C ASN A 387 -12.09 -5.10 6.67
N GLY A 388 -12.48 -3.99 6.07
CA GLY A 388 -13.76 -3.32 6.28
C GLY A 388 -13.76 -2.30 7.41
N ARG A 389 -14.54 -1.23 7.21
CA ARG A 389 -14.78 -0.17 8.21
C ARG A 389 -15.25 -0.71 9.56
N ALA A 390 -16.02 -1.80 9.59
CA ALA A 390 -16.49 -2.41 10.84
C ALA A 390 -15.33 -2.85 11.75
N TRP A 391 -14.24 -3.37 11.18
CA TRP A 391 -13.06 -3.72 11.96
C TRP A 391 -12.40 -2.47 12.54
N ILE A 392 -12.29 -1.41 11.74
CA ILE A 392 -11.73 -0.11 12.17
C ILE A 392 -12.54 0.46 13.34
N VAL A 393 -13.88 0.46 13.24
CA VAL A 393 -14.79 0.92 14.30
C VAL A 393 -14.56 0.16 15.61
N ALA A 394 -14.35 -1.16 15.53
CA ALA A 394 -14.20 -2.00 16.70
C ALA A 394 -12.79 -1.92 17.32
N ASN A 395 -11.76 -1.59 16.54
CA ASN A 395 -10.37 -1.78 16.95
C ASN A 395 -9.56 -0.50 17.02
N GLU A 396 -9.89 0.55 16.27
CA GLU A 396 -9.11 1.81 16.24
C GLU A 396 -9.73 2.92 17.10
N PRO A 397 -8.92 3.90 17.56
CA PRO A 397 -9.44 5.07 18.25
C PRO A 397 -10.51 5.80 17.42
N THR A 398 -11.55 6.33 18.08
CA THR A 398 -12.62 7.10 17.40
C THR A 398 -12.06 8.24 16.55
N SER A 399 -10.98 8.89 16.98
CA SER A 399 -10.33 9.97 16.23
C SER A 399 -9.73 9.51 14.88
N ILE A 400 -9.25 8.26 14.79
CA ILE A 400 -8.78 7.67 13.52
C ILE A 400 -9.98 7.38 12.60
N LEU A 401 -11.07 6.86 13.16
CA LEU A 401 -12.31 6.65 12.40
C LEU A 401 -12.85 7.97 11.83
N GLU A 402 -12.92 9.02 12.63
CA GLU A 402 -13.36 10.36 12.21
C GLU A 402 -12.46 10.94 11.12
N LEU A 403 -11.15 10.73 11.22
CA LEU A 403 -10.18 11.11 10.19
C LEU A 403 -10.47 10.39 8.85
N LEU A 404 -10.62 9.05 8.88
CA LEU A 404 -10.90 8.25 7.68
C LEU A 404 -12.27 8.59 7.07
N ASP A 405 -13.30 8.75 7.89
CA ASP A 405 -14.65 9.18 7.47
C ASP A 405 -14.61 10.55 6.79
N ARG A 406 -13.80 11.49 7.29
CA ARG A 406 -13.59 12.81 6.67
C ARG A 406 -12.90 12.71 5.32
N ILE A 407 -11.75 12.03 5.25
CA ILE A 407 -10.92 11.93 4.03
C ILE A 407 -11.73 11.28 2.90
N TYR A 408 -12.39 10.15 3.19
CA TYR A 408 -13.08 9.34 2.19
C TYR A 408 -14.57 9.65 2.04
N GLN A 409 -15.10 10.58 2.85
CA GLN A 409 -16.51 11.01 2.87
C GLN A 409 -17.53 9.87 2.91
N ARG A 410 -17.15 8.72 3.47
CA ARG A 410 -18.07 7.62 3.76
C ARG A 410 -18.68 7.87 5.13
N THR A 411 -19.63 8.79 5.20
CA THR A 411 -20.50 8.87 6.38
C THR A 411 -21.40 7.63 6.43
N SER A 412 -21.76 7.18 7.64
CA SER A 412 -22.64 6.05 7.93
C SER A 412 -24.05 6.21 7.33
N ALA A 413 -24.19 6.28 6.01
CA ALA A 413 -25.47 6.40 5.31
C ALA A 413 -26.33 5.12 5.39
N GLY A 414 -26.00 4.16 6.26
CA GLY A 414 -26.71 2.90 6.44
C GLY A 414 -27.03 2.52 7.89
N GLU A 415 -26.54 3.22 8.92
CA GLU A 415 -26.75 2.80 10.33
C GLU A 415 -27.99 3.46 10.98
N GLY A 416 -28.72 4.30 10.24
CA GLY A 416 -29.89 5.03 10.75
C GLY A 416 -31.27 4.56 10.25
N ALA A 417 -31.36 3.48 9.47
CA ALA A 417 -32.59 3.09 8.78
C ALA A 417 -33.23 1.76 9.27
N GLU A 418 -32.89 1.29 10.47
CA GLU A 418 -33.65 0.21 11.15
C GLU A 418 -34.19 0.73 12.48
N GLY A 419 -35.40 1.32 12.47
CA GLY A 419 -35.94 1.90 13.70
C GLY A 419 -37.33 2.51 13.62
N SER A 420 -38.24 2.01 12.77
CA SER A 420 -39.67 2.29 12.90
C SER A 420 -40.53 1.22 12.20
N GLY A 421 -40.45 -0.01 12.70
CA GLY A 421 -41.37 -1.10 12.35
C GLY A 421 -42.00 -1.68 13.60
N GLU A 422 -43.08 -1.05 14.08
CA GLU A 422 -43.99 -1.69 15.04
C GLU A 422 -44.68 -2.91 14.40
N GLY A 423 -44.67 -4.03 15.13
CA GLY A 423 -45.79 -4.98 15.16
C GLY A 423 -45.79 -6.12 14.16
N GLY A 424 -45.36 -7.30 14.60
CA GLY A 424 -45.67 -8.57 13.90
C GLY A 424 -44.99 -9.78 14.52
N ALA A 425 -45.61 -10.36 15.55
CA ALA A 425 -45.24 -11.67 16.07
C ALA A 425 -45.66 -12.77 15.06
N ASP A 426 -44.73 -13.62 14.63
CA ASP A 426 -44.88 -15.08 14.67
C ASP A 426 -43.57 -15.80 14.32
N GLY A 427 -43.39 -17.01 14.86
CA GLY A 427 -42.09 -17.68 15.01
C GLY A 427 -41.55 -18.51 13.85
N GLY A 428 -40.46 -19.24 14.14
CA GLY A 428 -39.92 -20.30 13.28
C GLY A 428 -38.40 -20.23 13.11
N GLY A 429 -37.68 -21.15 13.77
CA GLY A 429 -36.23 -21.23 13.72
C GLY A 429 -35.66 -21.73 12.38
N GLY A 430 -34.38 -21.47 12.17
CA GLY A 430 -33.61 -22.03 11.06
C GLY A 430 -32.18 -21.49 11.03
N ALA A 431 -31.23 -22.32 11.49
CA ALA A 431 -29.81 -22.08 11.35
C ALA A 431 -29.37 -22.25 9.89
N GLY A 432 -28.55 -21.31 9.39
CA GLY A 432 -27.92 -21.42 8.07
C GLY A 432 -26.95 -20.27 7.84
N GLY A 433 -25.65 -20.52 8.06
CA GLY A 433 -24.58 -19.58 7.77
C GLY A 433 -24.44 -19.34 6.27
N GLY A 434 -24.61 -18.08 5.86
CA GLY A 434 -24.30 -17.58 4.53
C GLY A 434 -23.13 -16.61 4.62
N VAL A 435 -22.05 -16.90 3.89
CA VAL A 435 -20.92 -15.99 3.69
C VAL A 435 -21.44 -14.77 2.93
N ALA A 436 -21.35 -13.58 3.54
CA ALA A 436 -21.70 -12.33 2.88
C ALA A 436 -20.69 -12.05 1.77
N GLY A 437 -21.17 -11.98 0.53
CA GLY A 437 -20.42 -11.41 -0.59
C GLY A 437 -20.26 -9.89 -0.42
N PRO A 438 -19.39 -9.25 -1.21
CA PRO A 438 -19.16 -7.82 -1.13
C PRO A 438 -20.47 -7.06 -1.38
N VAL A 439 -20.77 -6.12 -0.49
CA VAL A 439 -21.89 -5.20 -0.63
C VAL A 439 -21.54 -4.25 -1.77
N GLU A 440 -22.17 -4.44 -2.93
CA GLU A 440 -22.22 -3.41 -3.97
C GLU A 440 -22.94 -2.19 -3.38
N THR A 441 -22.18 -1.18 -2.91
CA THR A 441 -22.73 0.17 -2.78
C THR A 441 -22.99 0.69 -4.18
N PRO A 442 -24.23 0.99 -4.58
CA PRO A 442 -24.48 1.65 -5.84
C PRO A 442 -24.06 3.11 -5.68
N LEU A 443 -22.86 3.44 -6.15
CA LEU A 443 -22.61 4.78 -6.63
C LEU A 443 -23.51 4.95 -7.85
N VAL A 444 -24.50 5.83 -7.75
CA VAL A 444 -25.36 6.21 -8.86
C VAL A 444 -24.47 6.88 -9.91
N VAL A 445 -23.98 6.08 -10.85
CA VAL A 445 -23.40 6.56 -12.10
C VAL A 445 -24.58 7.02 -12.97
N PRO A 446 -24.58 8.25 -13.51
CA PRO A 446 -25.59 8.66 -14.47
C PRO A 446 -25.44 7.80 -15.73
N THR A 447 -26.33 6.83 -15.93
CA THR A 447 -26.36 6.06 -17.17
C THR A 447 -26.88 6.94 -18.30
N GLY A 448 -25.96 7.54 -19.06
CA GLY A 448 -26.28 8.08 -20.39
C GLY A 448 -26.65 6.93 -21.32
N SER A 449 -27.89 6.93 -21.79
CA SER A 449 -28.35 6.00 -22.84
C SER A 449 -27.85 6.49 -24.20
N ASN A 450 -27.40 5.55 -25.04
CA ASN A 450 -27.00 5.76 -26.45
C ASN A 450 -28.05 6.48 -27.29
#